data_AF-A0A7X5FD68-F1
#
_entry.id   AF-A0A7X5FD68-F1
#
_cell.length_a   1.000
_cell.length_b   1.000
_cell.length_c   1.000
_cell.angle_alpha   90.00
_cell.angle_beta   90.00
_cell.angle_gamma   90.00
#
_symmetry.space_group_name_H-M   'P 1'
#
loop_
_entity.id
_entity.type
_entity.pdbx_description
1 polymer ?
#
loop_
_entity_poly.entity_id
_entity_poly.type
_entity_poly.pdbx_seq_one_letter_code
_entity_poly.pdbx_strand_id
1 'polypeptide(L)'
;MTYKIIDEPRSTILNRLACNPVWIMFLTLLNPVIGLSIFAVNSLAIGSPTKYKEWAYVVGGLLFFLLCKKVLYPVNPYFDIALSVIRLSIAYRIFLYQAGSYQIFQYFNSKES
;
A
#
# COMPACT_ATOMS: atom_id res chain seq x y z
N MET A 1 5.93 34.83 12.70
CA MET A 1 6.86 33.76 12.29
C MET A 1 6.60 32.58 13.20
N THR A 2 5.99 31.52 12.67
CA THR A 2 5.77 30.28 13.42
C THR A 2 7.11 29.59 13.60
N TYR A 3 7.52 29.32 14.84
CA TYR A 3 8.71 28.54 15.13
C TYR A 3 8.53 27.13 14.53
N LYS A 4 9.38 26.77 13.57
CA LYS A 4 9.41 25.44 12.96
C LYS A 4 10.56 24.66 13.58
N ILE A 5 10.26 23.51 14.18
CA ILE A 5 11.28 22.62 14.73
C ILE A 5 12.11 22.10 13.54
N ILE A 6 13.43 22.04 13.65
CA ILE A 6 14.31 21.70 12.51
C ILE A 6 14.08 20.27 12.00
N ASP A 7 13.48 19.38 12.82
CA ASP A 7 13.29 17.96 12.53
C ASP A 7 11.97 17.61 11.80
N GLU A 8 11.08 18.57 11.51
CA GLU A 8 9.83 18.24 10.81
C GLU A 8 10.08 17.97 9.32
N PRO A 9 9.50 16.90 8.76
CA PRO A 9 9.73 16.52 7.37
C PRO A 9 9.22 17.62 6.43
N ARG A 10 10.09 18.05 5.50
CA ARG A 10 9.73 19.05 4.49
C ARG A 10 8.58 18.53 3.64
N SER A 11 7.51 19.30 3.48
CA SER A 11 6.42 18.92 2.59
C SER A 11 6.94 18.85 1.14
N THR A 12 6.85 17.67 0.54
CA THR A 12 7.19 17.44 -0.87
C THR A 12 5.93 17.27 -1.72
N ILE A 13 6.06 17.33 -3.04
CA ILE A 13 4.94 17.05 -3.96
C ILE A 13 4.38 15.64 -3.74
N LEU A 14 5.25 14.67 -3.44
CA LEU A 14 4.86 13.28 -3.19
C LEU A 14 4.01 13.14 -1.91
N ASN A 15 4.25 13.96 -0.89
CA ASN A 15 3.46 13.94 0.36
C ASN A 15 1.98 14.24 0.10
N ARG A 16 1.64 14.98 -0.96
CA ARG A 16 0.23 15.27 -1.33
C ARG A 16 -0.52 14.04 -1.83
N LEU A 17 0.21 13.00 -2.25
CA LEU A 17 -0.36 11.73 -2.69
C LEU A 17 -0.51 10.73 -1.54
N ALA A 18 -0.01 11.06 -0.35
CA ALA A 18 -0.13 10.21 0.82
C ALA A 18 -1.60 10.09 1.22
N CYS A 19 -2.02 8.86 1.48
CA CYS A 19 -3.43 8.56 1.68
C CYS A 19 -3.58 7.41 2.68
N ASN A 20 -4.77 7.31 3.29
CA ASN A 20 -5.04 6.29 4.29
C ASN A 20 -4.91 4.88 3.67
N PRO A 21 -3.99 4.02 4.14
CA PRO A 21 -3.77 2.72 3.52
C PRO A 21 -4.97 1.76 3.60
N VAL A 22 -5.96 2.04 4.46
CA VAL A 22 -7.20 1.25 4.59
C VAL A 22 -8.00 1.21 3.28
N TRP A 23 -8.18 2.35 2.60
CA TRP A 23 -8.98 2.34 1.37
C TRP A 23 -8.25 1.63 0.23
N ILE A 24 -6.92 1.70 0.20
CA ILE A 24 -6.09 1.02 -0.77
C ILE A 24 -6.22 -0.51 -0.60
N MET A 25 -6.31 -0.98 0.65
CA MET A 25 -6.60 -2.39 0.96
C MET A 25 -7.95 -2.83 0.39
N PHE A 26 -9.02 -2.03 0.53
CA PHE A 26 -10.30 -2.37 -0.08
C PHE A 26 -10.23 -2.33 -1.62
N LEU A 27 -9.47 -1.39 -2.19
CA LEU A 27 -9.28 -1.34 -3.64
C LEU A 27 -8.54 -2.58 -4.17
N THR A 28 -7.59 -3.15 -3.43
CA THR A 28 -6.92 -4.40 -3.84
C THR A 28 -7.85 -5.59 -3.97
N LEU A 29 -8.98 -5.61 -3.26
CA LEU A 29 -10.00 -6.65 -3.40
C LEU A 29 -10.75 -6.52 -4.73
N LEU A 30 -11.10 -5.30 -5.12
CA LEU A 30 -11.80 -5.02 -6.38
C LEU A 30 -10.88 -5.18 -7.59
N ASN A 31 -9.68 -4.61 -7.49
CA ASN A 31 -8.67 -4.69 -8.54
C ASN A 31 -7.27 -4.82 -7.93
N PRO A 32 -6.66 -6.02 -7.97
CA PRO A 32 -5.37 -6.27 -7.34
C PRO A 32 -4.25 -5.46 -8.00
N VAL A 33 -4.34 -5.21 -9.31
CA VAL A 33 -3.31 -4.47 -10.03
C VAL A 33 -3.29 -3.03 -9.57
N ILE A 34 -4.45 -2.37 -9.65
CA ILE A 34 -4.57 -0.95 -9.28
C ILE A 34 -4.26 -0.76 -7.78
N GLY A 35 -4.85 -1.58 -6.92
CA GLY A 35 -4.66 -1.45 -5.47
C GLY A 35 -3.19 -1.65 -5.06
N LEU A 36 -2.49 -2.66 -5.60
CA LEU A 36 -1.08 -2.90 -5.27
C LEU A 36 -0.16 -1.82 -5.85
N SER A 37 -0.47 -1.30 -7.04
CA SER A 37 0.27 -0.17 -7.61
C SER A 37 0.13 1.09 -6.76
N ILE A 38 -1.08 1.38 -6.28
CA ILE A 38 -1.31 2.53 -5.39
C ILE A 38 -0.59 2.32 -4.05
N PHE A 39 -0.56 1.10 -3.50
CA PHE A 39 0.24 0.79 -2.31
C PHE A 39 1.73 1.11 -2.51
N ALA A 40 2.29 0.79 -3.67
CA ALA A 40 3.68 1.13 -4.00
C ALA A 40 3.89 2.65 -4.04
N VAL A 41 3.00 3.41 -4.67
CA VAL A 41 3.08 4.88 -4.68
C VAL A 41 2.92 5.47 -3.29
N ASN A 42 1.98 4.94 -2.49
CA ASN A 42 1.72 5.39 -1.12
C ASN A 42 2.93 5.15 -0.21
N SER A 43 3.67 4.05 -0.41
CA SER A 43 4.92 3.77 0.33
C SER A 43 5.98 4.87 0.13
N LEU A 44 6.03 5.44 -1.08
CA LEU A 44 6.92 6.56 -1.40
C LEU A 44 6.39 7.87 -0.84
N ALA A 45 5.09 8.11 -0.97
CA ALA A 45 4.43 9.34 -0.52
C ALA A 45 4.51 9.54 1.00
N ILE A 46 4.38 8.46 1.77
CA ILE A 46 4.47 8.47 3.23
C ILE A 46 5.94 8.40 3.70
N GLY A 47 6.86 7.97 2.83
CA GLY A 47 8.28 7.82 3.17
C GLY A 47 8.55 6.61 4.08
N SER A 48 7.87 5.49 3.84
CA SER A 48 7.99 4.30 4.69
C SER A 48 9.44 3.78 4.78
N PRO A 49 9.96 3.48 6.00
CA PRO A 49 11.28 2.87 6.16
C PRO A 49 11.32 1.44 5.62
N THR A 50 10.17 0.76 5.50
CA THR A 50 10.04 -0.60 4.99
C THR A 50 9.69 -0.68 3.51
N LYS A 51 9.83 0.42 2.76
CA LYS A 51 9.45 0.51 1.33
C LYS A 51 9.95 -0.66 0.47
N TYR A 52 11.17 -1.14 0.67
CA TYR A 52 11.71 -2.25 -0.13
C TYR A 52 10.98 -3.58 0.16
N LYS A 53 10.59 -3.82 1.41
CA LYS A 53 9.79 -5.00 1.78
C LYS A 53 8.39 -4.89 1.19
N GLU A 54 7.78 -3.71 1.28
CA GLU A 54 6.47 -3.44 0.67
C GLU A 54 6.48 -3.66 -0.84
N TRP A 55 7.52 -3.18 -1.52
CA TRP A 55 7.71 -3.37 -2.95
C TRP A 55 7.91 -4.84 -3.32
N ALA A 56 8.64 -5.59 -2.50
CA ALA A 56 8.77 -7.04 -2.69
C ALA A 56 7.41 -7.73 -2.59
N TYR A 57 6.54 -7.34 -1.64
CA TYR A 57 5.17 -7.86 -1.55
C TYR A 57 4.28 -7.42 -2.73
N VAL A 58 4.41 -6.18 -3.20
CA VAL A 58 3.66 -5.68 -4.37
C VAL A 58 4.06 -6.45 -5.63
N VAL A 59 5.36 -6.52 -5.94
CA VAL A 59 5.86 -7.20 -7.14
C VAL A 59 5.59 -8.71 -7.05
N GLY A 60 5.90 -9.32 -5.90
CA GLY A 60 5.64 -10.74 -5.66
C GLY A 60 4.15 -11.08 -5.74
N GLY A 61 3.28 -10.24 -5.17
CA GLY A 61 1.83 -10.42 -5.21
C GLY A 61 1.25 -10.28 -6.63
N LEU A 62 1.74 -9.32 -7.43
CA LEU A 62 1.33 -9.16 -8.82
C LEU A 62 1.77 -10.34 -9.70
N LEU A 63 3.03 -10.78 -9.56
CA LEU A 63 3.55 -11.94 -10.28
C LEU A 63 2.78 -13.20 -9.92
N PHE A 64 2.57 -13.46 -8.63
CA PHE A 64 1.76 -14.57 -8.14
C PHE A 64 0.35 -14.54 -8.74
N PHE A 65 -0.29 -13.36 -8.73
CA PHE A 65 -1.63 -13.20 -9.28
C PHE A 65 -1.70 -13.52 -10.78
N LEU A 66 -0.76 -12.99 -11.57
CA LEU A 66 -0.70 -13.22 -13.01
C LEU A 66 -0.43 -14.69 -13.35
N LEU A 67 0.46 -15.36 -12.61
CA LEU A 67 0.76 -16.78 -12.78
C LEU A 67 -0.47 -17.65 -12.47
N CYS A 68 -1.10 -17.41 -11.32
CA CYS A 68 -2.30 -18.14 -10.92
C CYS A 68 -3.45 -17.98 -11.92
N LYS A 69 -3.66 -16.77 -12.45
CA LYS A 69 -4.69 -16.52 -13.46
C LYS A 69 -4.41 -17.22 -14.80
N LYS A 70 -3.14 -17.36 -15.19
CA LYS A 70 -2.76 -18.05 -16.44
C LYS A 70 -2.84 -19.57 -16.33
N VAL A 71 -2.48 -20.14 -15.18
CA VAL A 71 -2.31 -21.60 -15.03
C VAL A 71 -3.53 -22.28 -14.41
N LEU A 72 -4.12 -21.71 -13.34
CA LEU A 72 -5.15 -22.40 -12.54
C LEU A 72 -6.59 -21.97 -12.85
N TYR A 73 -6.79 -20.82 -13.50
CA TYR A 73 -8.12 -20.34 -13.87
C TYR A 73 -8.96 -21.32 -14.72
N PRO A 74 -8.41 -22.10 -15.68
CA PRO A 74 -9.24 -23.00 -16.48
C PRO A 74 -9.69 -24.27 -15.75
N VAL A 75 -9.24 -24.50 -14.50
CA VAL A 75 -9.41 -25.80 -13.81
C VAL A 75 -10.57 -25.80 -12.82
N ASN A 76 -10.84 -24.69 -12.12
CA ASN A 76 -11.88 -24.66 -11.10
C ASN A 76 -12.39 -23.23 -10.78
N PRO A 77 -13.71 -22.94 -10.88
CA PRO A 77 -14.27 -21.62 -10.59
C PRO A 77 -14.19 -21.19 -9.12
N TYR A 78 -14.03 -22.14 -8.17
CA TYR A 78 -13.88 -21.81 -6.74
C TYR A 78 -12.50 -21.26 -6.39
N PHE A 79 -11.54 -21.32 -7.33
CA PHE A 79 -10.17 -20.85 -7.10
C PHE A 79 -10.08 -19.34 -6.85
N ASP A 80 -11.04 -18.56 -7.37
CA ASP A 80 -11.09 -17.11 -7.14
C ASP A 80 -11.30 -16.74 -5.66
N ILE A 81 -11.98 -17.58 -4.88
CA ILE A 81 -12.17 -17.37 -3.43
C ILE A 81 -10.83 -17.53 -2.71
N ALA A 82 -10.11 -18.62 -2.97
CA ALA A 82 -8.80 -18.86 -2.39
C ALA A 82 -7.81 -17.75 -2.76
N LEU A 83 -7.84 -17.31 -4.02
CA LEU A 83 -7.01 -16.21 -4.49
C LEU A 83 -7.33 -14.89 -3.79
N SER A 84 -8.61 -14.63 -3.50
CA SER A 84 -9.05 -13.43 -2.79
C SER A 84 -8.50 -13.39 -1.36
N VAL A 85 -8.50 -14.53 -0.66
CA VAL A 85 -7.92 -14.65 0.70
C VAL A 85 -6.42 -14.36 0.68
N ILE A 86 -5.69 -14.90 -0.31
CA ILE A 86 -4.24 -14.65 -0.45
C ILE A 86 -3.98 -13.18 -0.74
N ARG A 87 -4.72 -12.57 -1.67
CA ARG A 87 -4.58 -11.14 -1.99
C ARG A 87 -4.85 -10.26 -0.78
N LEU A 88 -5.92 -10.54 -0.04
CA LEU A 88 -6.25 -9.82 1.18
C LEU A 88 -5.14 -9.95 2.22
N SER A 89 -4.55 -11.14 2.35
CA SER A 89 -3.44 -11.39 3.27
C SER A 89 -2.19 -10.56 2.91
N ILE A 90 -1.86 -10.45 1.62
CA ILE A 90 -0.76 -9.61 1.12
C ILE A 90 -1.06 -8.13 1.37
N ALA A 91 -2.26 -7.67 1.01
CA ALA A 91 -2.68 -6.29 1.21
C ALA A 91 -2.67 -5.90 2.70
N TYR A 92 -3.14 -6.80 3.58
CA TYR A 92 -3.12 -6.60 5.02
C TYR A 92 -1.69 -6.50 5.57
N ARG A 93 -0.76 -7.32 5.07
CA ARG A 93 0.66 -7.20 5.44
C ARG A 93 1.25 -5.85 5.06
N ILE A 94 0.99 -5.37 3.83
CA ILE A 94 1.45 -4.06 3.37
C ILE A 94 0.79 -2.94 4.21
N PHE A 95 -0.50 -3.05 4.50
CA PHE A 95 -1.22 -2.13 5.38
C PHE A 95 -0.56 -2.02 6.75
N LEU A 96 -0.19 -3.14 7.38
CA LEU A 96 0.48 -3.12 8.69
C LEU A 96 1.82 -2.38 8.65
N TYR A 97 2.58 -2.50 7.56
CA TYR A 97 3.81 -1.72 7.40
C TYR A 97 3.54 -0.23 7.24
N GLN A 98 2.52 0.14 6.47
CA GLN A 98 2.21 1.55 6.18
C GLN A 98 1.42 2.25 7.29
N ALA A 99 0.67 1.53 8.12
CA ALA A 99 -0.20 2.12 9.14
C ALA A 99 0.58 2.98 10.13
N GLY A 100 1.73 2.51 10.62
CA GLY A 100 2.57 3.27 11.53
C GLY A 100 3.14 4.54 10.88
N SER A 101 3.68 4.42 9.67
CA SER A 101 4.22 5.57 8.94
C SER A 101 3.13 6.59 8.58
N TYR A 102 1.92 6.12 8.26
CA TYR A 102 0.78 6.99 7.97
C TYR A 102 0.32 7.79 9.20
N GLN A 103 0.29 7.18 10.38
CA GLN A 103 -0.07 7.88 11.63
C GLN A 103 0.93 9.00 11.94
N ILE A 104 2.23 8.73 11.77
CA ILE A 104 3.28 9.73 11.95
C ILE A 104 3.11 10.86 10.92
N PHE A 105 2.89 10.51 9.66
CA PHE A 105 2.64 11.48 8.60
C PHE A 105 1.43 12.37 8.91
N GLN A 106 0.32 11.79 9.37
CA GLN A 106 -0.89 12.52 9.73
C GLN A 106 -0.66 13.49 10.89
N TYR A 107 0.10 13.09 11.91
CA TYR A 107 0.44 13.93 13.06
C TYR A 107 1.23 15.19 12.67
N PHE A 108 2.19 15.06 11.75
CA PHE A 108 2.95 16.22 11.26
C PHE A 108 2.11 17.09 10.33
N ASN A 109 1.33 16.49 9.45
CA ASN A 109 0.49 17.23 8.51
C ASN A 109 -0.62 18.02 9.22
N SER A 110 -1.19 17.49 10.31
CA SER A 110 -2.20 18.22 11.10
C SER A 110 -1.64 19.39 11.90
N LYS A 111 -0.31 19.54 12.02
CA LYS A 111 0.32 20.72 12.66
C LYS A 111 0.61 21.84 11.67
N GLU A 112 0.66 21.55 10.37
CA GLU A 112 0.91 22.55 9.32
C GLU A 112 -0.38 23.23 8.80
N SER A 113 -1.56 22.70 9.13
CA SER A 113 -2.89 23.21 8.76
C SER A 113 -3.49 24.13 9.83
#